data_AF-A0A8T0NI24-F1
#
_entry.id   AF-A0A8T0NI24-F1
#
_cell.length_a   1.000
_cell.length_b   1.000
_cell.length_c   1.000
_cell.angle_alpha   90.00
_cell.angle_beta   90.00
_cell.angle_gamma   90.00
#
_symmetry.space_group_name_H-M   'P 1'
#
loop_
_entity.id
_entity.type
_entity.pdbx_description
1 polymer ?
#
loop_
_entity_poly.entity_id
_entity_poly.type
_entity_poly.pdbx_seq_one_letter_code
_entity_poly.pdbx_strand_id
1 'polypeptide(L)' 'MVTPPPARAPAITKFLKPYILKMNFTNNFVSAQVIHTPSTTVTCSASSQEKLLRPSMESTRDVAAAAKIGKLLGERLLV' A
#
# COMPACT_ATOMS: atom_id res chain seq x y z
N MET A 1 -16.49 17.07 36.08
CA MET A 1 -15.42 16.05 36.15
C MET A 1 -15.40 15.32 34.82
N VAL A 2 -14.36 15.49 34.00
CA VAL A 2 -14.27 14.89 32.65
C VAL A 2 -13.56 13.55 32.79
N THR A 3 -14.24 12.46 32.47
CA THR A 3 -13.64 11.13 32.42
C THR A 3 -12.72 11.03 31.21
N PRO A 4 -11.43 10.70 31.38
CA PRO A 4 -10.55 10.46 30.25
C PRO A 4 -11.07 9.26 29.45
N PRO A 5 -10.94 9.29 28.11
CA PRO A 5 -11.37 8.18 27.28
C PRO A 5 -10.65 6.88 27.70
N PRO A 6 -11.35 5.73 27.67
CA PRO A 6 -10.79 4.45 28.07
C PRO A 6 -9.53 4.15 27.25
N ALA A 7 -8.49 3.67 27.93
CA ALA A 7 -7.25 3.27 27.29
C ALA A 7 -7.54 2.20 26.22
N ARG A 8 -7.11 2.46 24.98
CA ARG A 8 -7.29 1.53 23.87
C ARG A 8 -6.63 0.20 24.24
N ALA A 9 -7.38 -0.90 24.15
CA ALA A 9 -6.85 -2.23 24.41
C ALA A 9 -5.58 -2.46 23.56
N PRO A 10 -4.51 -3.03 24.14
CA PRO A 10 -3.29 -3.31 23.40
C PRO A 10 -3.63 -4.22 22.22
N ALA A 11 -3.28 -3.78 21.02
CA ALA A 11 -3.54 -4.54 19.81
C ALA A 11 -2.83 -5.90 19.89
N ILE A 12 -3.51 -6.98 19.45
CA ILE A 12 -2.95 -8.34 19.38
C ILE A 12 -1.92 -8.37 18.24
N THR A 13 -0.77 -7.73 18.43
CA THR A 13 0.25 -7.52 17.38
C THR A 13 1.33 -8.59 17.38
N LYS A 14 1.48 -9.36 18.47
CA LYS A 14 2.55 -10.36 18.60
C LYS A 14 2.43 -11.56 17.65
N PHE A 15 1.24 -11.84 17.12
CA PHE A 15 0.99 -13.02 16.27
C PHE A 15 0.37 -12.69 14.90
N LEU A 16 0.00 -11.44 14.66
CA LEU A 16 -0.62 -11.05 13.40
C LEU A 16 0.49 -10.71 12.39
N LYS A 17 0.42 -11.24 11.16
CA LYS A 17 1.18 -10.70 10.02
C LYS A 17 0.64 -9.29 9.76
N PRO A 18 1.34 -8.22 10.18
CA PRO A 18 0.69 -6.93 10.36
C PRO A 18 0.64 -6.13 9.05
N TYR A 19 1.48 -6.48 8.08
CA TYR A 19 1.56 -5.87 6.77
C TYR A 19 0.67 -6.61 5.77
N ILE A 20 -0.26 -5.89 5.16
CA ILE A 20 -1.16 -6.41 4.13
C ILE A 20 -0.85 -5.70 2.83
N LEU A 21 -0.59 -6.47 1.77
CA LEU A 21 -0.55 -5.97 0.40
C LEU A 21 -1.98 -5.85 -0.13
N LYS A 22 -2.40 -4.63 -0.47
CA LYS A 22 -3.68 -4.34 -1.10
C LYS A 22 -3.45 -3.78 -2.50
N MET A 23 -3.94 -4.47 -3.51
CA MET A 23 -3.96 -3.99 -4.91
C MET A 23 -5.35 -3.55 -5.31
N ASN A 24 -5.42 -2.53 -6.16
CA ASN A 24 -6.65 -2.03 -6.76
C ASN A 24 -6.46 -1.82 -8.27
N PHE A 25 -7.35 -2.42 -9.05
CA PHE A 25 -7.37 -2.32 -10.51
C PHE A 25 -8.57 -1.49 -10.92
N THR A 26 -8.32 -0.42 -11.65
CA THR A 26 -9.35 0.39 -12.29
C THR A 26 -9.18 0.30 -13.80
N ASN A 27 -10.19 0.72 -14.56
CA ASN A 27 -10.10 0.71 -16.02
C ASN A 27 -8.92 1.52 -16.57
N ASN A 28 -8.40 2.47 -15.80
CA ASN A 28 -7.36 3.40 -16.23
C ASN A 28 -6.00 3.16 -15.55
N PHE A 29 -5.99 2.66 -14.31
CA PHE A 29 -4.80 2.60 -13.48
C PHE A 29 -4.74 1.36 -12.59
N VAL A 30 -3.51 0.98 -12.25
CA VAL A 30 -3.18 -0.06 -11.29
C VAL A 30 -2.50 0.61 -10.10
N SER A 31 -3.00 0.35 -8.90
CA SER A 31 -2.39 0.82 -7.65
C SER A 31 -2.19 -0.30 -6.66
N ALA A 32 -1.12 -0.19 -5.87
CA ALA A 32 -0.72 -1.16 -4.88
C ALA A 32 -0.21 -0.45 -3.62
N GLN A 33 -0.59 -0.95 -2.45
CA GLN A 33 -0.24 -0.39 -1.16
C GLN A 33 0.08 -1.49 -0.17
N VAL A 34 1.10 -1.30 0.65
CA VAL A 34 1.36 -2.12 1.83
C VAL A 34 0.90 -1.34 3.05
N ILE A 35 -0.05 -1.90 3.78
CA ILE A 35 -0.70 -1.25 4.92
C ILE A 35 -0.31 -1.98 6.19
N HIS A 36 0.16 -1.23 7.19
CA HIS A 36 0.34 -1.73 8.54
C HIS A 36 -1.00 -1.67 9.28
N THR A 37 -1.62 -2.83 9.46
CA THR A 37 -3.00 -2.97 9.99
C THR A 37 -3.18 -2.37 11.38
N PRO A 38 -2.25 -2.53 12.34
CA PRO A 38 -2.41 -1.99 13.70
C PRO A 38 -2.41 -0.45 13.77
N SER A 39 -1.60 0.22 12.94
CA SER A 39 -1.48 1.69 12.93
C SER A 39 -2.31 2.34 11.83
N THR A 40 -2.92 1.54 10.94
CA THR A 40 -3.63 2.02 9.73
C THR A 40 -2.73 2.89 8.83
N THR A 41 -1.41 2.77 8.95
CA THR A 41 -0.46 3.56 8.16
C THR A 41 -0.09 2.81 6.90
N VAL A 42 0.02 3.53 5.78
CA VAL A 42 0.58 2.99 4.53
C VAL A 42 2.10 3.05 4.63
N THR A 43 2.75 1.90 4.61
CA THR A 43 4.22 1.79 4.69
C THR A 43 4.86 2.10 3.35
N CYS A 44 4.30 1.55 2.28
CA CYS A 44 4.71 1.89 0.92
C CYS A 44 3.52 1.83 -0.03
N SER A 45 3.59 2.64 -1.07
CA SER A 45 2.58 2.71 -2.13
C SER A 45 3.28 2.80 -3.47
N ALA A 46 2.62 2.27 -4.50
CA ALA A 46 3.05 2.37 -5.88
C ALA A 46 1.81 2.45 -6.79
N SER A 47 1.80 3.36 -7.76
CA SER A 47 0.67 3.53 -8.68
C SER A 47 1.11 3.89 -10.09
N SER A 48 0.43 3.37 -11.10
CA SER A 48 0.65 3.78 -12.49
C SER A 48 0.17 5.21 -12.78
N GLN A 49 -0.49 5.86 -11.83
CA GLN A 49 -0.83 7.28 -11.88
C GLN A 49 0.35 8.20 -11.47
N GLU A 50 1.42 7.67 -10.88
CA GLU A 50 2.55 8.48 -10.44
C GLU A 50 3.19 9.25 -11.60
N LYS A 51 3.35 10.57 -11.43
CA LYS A 51 3.88 11.48 -12.45
C LYS A 51 5.26 11.06 -12.98
N LEU A 52 6.09 10.47 -12.11
CA LEU A 52 7.43 10.02 -12.47
C LEU A 52 7.43 8.70 -13.25
N LEU A 53 6.41 7.86 -13.07
CA LEU A 53 6.30 6.54 -13.71
C LEU A 53 5.49 6.59 -15.01
N ARG A 54 4.55 7.53 -15.11
CA ARG A 54 3.67 7.64 -16.27
C ARG A 54 4.40 7.74 -17.62
N PRO A 55 5.55 8.45 -17.76
CA PRO A 55 6.30 8.49 -19.01
C PRO A 55 7.05 7.20 -19.35
N SER A 56 7.34 6.34 -18.36
CA SER A 56 8.08 5.08 -18.55
C SER A 56 7.16 3.87 -18.79
N MET A 57 5.84 4.11 -18.84
CA MET A 57 4.82 3.10 -19.07
C MET A 57 4.10 3.38 -20.40
N GLU A 58 4.12 2.39 -21.29
CA GLU A 58 3.39 2.44 -22.56
C GLU A 58 1.87 2.33 -22.36
N SER A 59 1.46 1.57 -21.35
CA SER A 59 0.07 1.44 -20.91
C SER A 59 0.03 1.48 -19.38
N THR A 60 -1.06 2.02 -18.82
CA THR A 60 -1.23 2.20 -17.36
C THR A 60 -2.14 1.18 -16.71
N ARG A 61 -2.72 0.26 -17.50
CA ARG A 61 -3.82 -0.65 -17.12
C ARG A 61 -3.60 -2.11 -17.48
N ASP A 62 -2.50 -2.43 -18.16
CA ASP A 62 -2.19 -3.77 -18.65
C ASP A 62 -1.41 -4.59 -17.62
N VAL A 63 -1.19 -5.87 -17.94
CA VAL A 63 -0.41 -6.79 -17.11
C VAL A 63 1.03 -6.31 -16.95
N ALA A 64 1.59 -5.65 -17.96
CA ALA A 64 2.94 -5.08 -17.90
C ALA A 64 3.02 -3.92 -16.89
N ALA A 65 2.03 -3.03 -16.84
CA ALA A 65 1.92 -2.00 -15.81
C ALA A 65 1.83 -2.60 -14.41
N ALA A 66 0.98 -3.62 -14.23
CA ALA A 66 0.85 -4.31 -12.95
C ALA A 66 2.17 -4.94 -12.49
N ALA A 67 2.91 -5.59 -13.39
CA ALA A 67 4.22 -6.16 -13.10
C ALA A 67 5.26 -5.09 -12.73
N LYS A 68 5.30 -3.97 -13.45
CA LYS A 68 6.17 -2.83 -13.14
C LYS A 68 5.87 -2.23 -11.76
N ILE A 69 4.59 -2.01 -11.44
CA ILE A 69 4.15 -1.51 -10.13
C ILE A 69 4.48 -2.48 -9.00
N GLY A 70 4.27 -3.78 -9.22
CA GLY A 70 4.65 -4.82 -8.25
C GLY A 70 6.14 -4.83 -7.95
N LYS A 71 6.99 -4.78 -9.00
CA LYS A 71 8.45 -4.71 -8.85
C LYS A 71 8.87 -3.46 -8.07
N LEU A 72 8.36 -2.29 -8.46
CA LEU A 72 8.69 -1.02 -7.80
C LEU A 72 8.26 -1.00 -6.33
N LEU A 73 7.08 -1.56 -6.02
CA LEU A 73 6.62 -1.65 -4.64
C LEU A 73 7.53 -2.54 -3.80
N GLY A 74 7.98 -3.66 -4.37
CA GLY A 74 8.96 -4.55 -3.72
C GLY A 74 10.29 -3.85 -3.45
N GLU A 75 10.82 -3.12 -4.43
CA GLU A 75 12.04 -2.32 -4.27
C GLU A 75 11.89 -1.25 -3.18
N ARG A 76 10.74 -0.56 -3.11
CA ARG A 76 10.43 0.42 -2.05
C ARG A 76 10.25 -0.21 -0.67
N LEU A 77 9.89 -1.49 -0.58
CA LEU A 77 9.67 -2.20 0.68
C LEU A 77 10.96 -2.82 1.25
N LEU A 78 11.96 -3.08 0.39
CA LEU A 78 13.25 -3.66 0.79
C LEU A 78 14.25 -2.62 1.33
N VAL A 79 13.90 -1.34 1.30
CA VAL A 79 14.65 -0.22 1.92
C VAL A 79 14.24 -0.11 3.39
#